data_AF-A0AAX4L012-F1
#
_entry.id   AF-A0AAX4L012-F1
#
_cell.length_a   1.000
_cell.length_b   1.000
_cell.length_c   1.000
_cell.angle_alpha   90.00
_cell.angle_beta   90.00
_cell.angle_gamma   90.00
#
_symmetry.space_group_name_H-M   'P 1'
#
loop_
_entity.id
_entity.type
_entity.pdbx_description
1 polymer ?
#
loop_
_entity_poly.entity_id
_entity_poly.type
_entity_poly.pdbx_seq_one_letter_code
_entity_poly.pdbx_strand_id
1 'polypeptide(L)'
;MSVQTLKPVNRGVNGISEKDLIFLIEALDRKERKLIFEKFSEDFKEVLTRAAMYKLTRGDTHLKNERILWLIENNEEAKKFVLDLLKKKAQRMLEIIEKLEAEEEEGEEE
;
A
#
# COMPACT_ATOMS: atom_id res chain seq x y z
N MET A 1 -0.72 -30.52 19.13
CA MET A 1 -0.68 -29.65 17.93
C MET A 1 -0.15 -28.30 18.36
N SER A 2 1.11 -28.00 18.06
CA SER A 2 1.77 -26.76 18.47
C SER A 2 1.37 -25.64 17.51
N VAL A 3 0.75 -24.59 18.03
CA VAL A 3 0.47 -23.36 17.29
C VAL A 3 1.81 -22.63 17.20
N GLN A 4 2.44 -22.67 16.02
CA GLN A 4 3.65 -21.91 15.77
C GLN A 4 3.27 -20.42 15.77
N THR A 5 3.65 -19.73 16.84
CA THR A 5 3.62 -18.27 16.90
C THR A 5 4.66 -17.73 15.94
N LEU A 6 4.21 -17.03 14.89
CA LEU A 6 5.08 -16.33 13.95
C LEU A 6 5.84 -15.24 14.71
N LYS A 7 7.16 -15.42 14.87
CA LYS A 7 8.04 -14.35 15.38
C LYS A 7 8.26 -13.33 14.25
N PRO A 8 8.07 -12.02 14.48
CA PRO A 8 8.44 -11.02 13.50
C PRO A 8 9.95 -11.00 13.36
N VAL A 9 10.43 -11.32 12.15
CA VAL A 9 11.84 -11.21 11.81
C VAL A 9 12.12 -9.75 11.49
N ASN A 10 12.71 -9.03 12.45
CA ASN A 10 13.34 -7.73 12.21
C ASN A 10 14.43 -7.88 11.15
N ARG A 11 14.07 -7.76 9.87
CA ARG A 11 14.99 -7.50 8.76
C ARG A 11 14.66 -6.13 8.21
N GLY A 12 14.98 -5.11 9.01
CA GLY A 12 15.02 -3.74 8.54
C GLY A 12 16.10 -3.63 7.44
N VAL A 13 15.71 -3.10 6.28
CA VAL A 13 16.64 -2.40 5.41
C VAL A 13 17.20 -1.26 6.26
N ASN A 14 18.53 -1.14 6.42
CA ASN A 14 19.20 -0.16 7.29
C ASN A 14 18.40 1.16 7.46
N GLY A 15 17.70 1.29 8.59
CA GLY A 15 16.96 2.51 8.97
C GLY A 15 15.45 2.58 8.66
N ILE A 16 14.86 1.64 7.92
CA ILE A 16 13.41 1.63 7.64
C ILE A 16 12.69 0.75 8.65
N SER A 17 11.79 1.35 9.44
CA SER A 17 10.96 0.65 10.41
C SER A 17 9.65 0.14 9.79
N GLU A 18 9.01 -0.83 10.45
CA GLU A 18 7.66 -1.28 10.07
C GLU A 18 6.65 -0.12 10.06
N LYS A 19 6.83 0.87 10.96
CA LYS A 19 6.00 2.08 11.00
C LYS A 19 6.13 2.91 9.72
N ASP A 20 7.33 3.01 9.16
CA ASP A 20 7.55 3.74 7.91
C ASP A 20 6.86 3.04 6.73
N LEU A 21 6.88 1.71 6.71
CA LEU A 21 6.16 0.92 5.71
C LEU A 21 4.64 1.11 5.84
N ILE A 22 4.10 1.07 7.06
CA ILE A 22 2.68 1.32 7.32
C ILE A 22 2.30 2.73 6.87
N PHE A 23 3.09 3.74 7.21
CA PHE A 23 2.88 5.13 6.78
C PHE A 23 2.80 5.23 5.25
N LEU A 24 3.70 4.57 4.52
CA LEU A 24 3.64 4.53 3.06
C LEU A 24 2.35 3.85 2.56
N ILE A 25 1.99 2.70 3.14
CA ILE A 25 0.78 1.97 2.76
C ILE A 25 -0.49 2.79 3.03
N GLU A 26 -0.51 3.61 4.09
CA GLU A 26 -1.62 4.50 4.42
C GLU A 26 -1.91 5.53 3.33
N ALA A 27 -0.91 5.94 2.56
CA ALA A 27 -1.09 6.84 1.43
C ALA A 27 -1.90 6.23 0.27
N LEU A 28 -2.04 4.90 0.21
CA LEU A 28 -2.80 4.21 -0.85
C LEU A 28 -4.30 4.43 -0.69
N ASP A 29 -4.93 4.92 -1.75
CA ASP A 29 -6.37 5.13 -1.80
C ASP A 29 -7.14 3.83 -2.10
N ARG A 30 -8.48 3.90 -2.07
CA ARG A 30 -9.34 2.73 -2.30
C ARG A 30 -9.16 2.13 -3.70
N LYS A 31 -8.89 2.94 -4.73
CA LYS A 31 -8.71 2.46 -6.11
C LYS A 31 -7.40 1.69 -6.22
N GLU A 32 -6.33 2.21 -5.65
CA GLU A 32 -5.02 1.54 -5.65
C GLU A 32 -5.05 0.24 -4.85
N ARG A 33 -5.71 0.25 -3.69
CA ARG A 33 -5.91 -0.98 -2.89
C ARG A 33 -6.73 -2.03 -3.64
N LYS A 34 -7.70 -1.60 -4.45
CA LYS A 34 -8.45 -2.49 -5.33
C LYS A 34 -7.56 -3.06 -6.45
N LEU A 35 -6.72 -2.24 -7.09
CA LEU A 35 -5.76 -2.72 -8.10
C LEU A 35 -4.79 -3.76 -7.53
N ILE A 36 -4.30 -3.55 -6.31
CA ILE A 36 -3.46 -4.53 -5.61
C ILE A 36 -4.22 -5.84 -5.42
N PHE A 37 -5.47 -5.78 -4.93
CA PHE A 37 -6.28 -6.98 -4.73
C PHE A 37 -6.57 -7.72 -6.04
N GLU A 38 -6.95 -7.01 -7.11
CA GLU A 38 -7.27 -7.61 -8.41
C GLU A 38 -6.05 -8.29 -9.03
N LYS A 39 -4.85 -7.70 -8.90
CA LYS A 39 -3.61 -8.26 -9.44
C LYS A 39 -3.12 -9.48 -8.66
N PHE A 40 -3.31 -9.50 -7.34
CA PHE A 40 -2.76 -10.52 -6.44
C PHE A 40 -3.86 -11.29 -5.67
N SER A 41 -5.04 -11.45 -6.26
CA SER A 41 -6.18 -12.08 -5.58
C SER A 41 -5.90 -13.53 -5.19
N GLU A 42 -5.05 -14.22 -5.97
CA GLU A 42 -4.65 -15.60 -5.74
C GLU A 42 -3.87 -15.76 -4.44
N ASP A 43 -2.96 -14.83 -4.14
CA ASP A 43 -2.17 -14.81 -2.88
C ASP A 43 -3.07 -14.74 -1.63
N PHE A 44 -4.29 -14.24 -1.78
CA PHE A 44 -5.23 -14.11 -0.67
C PHE A 44 -6.14 -15.32 -0.45
N LYS A 45 -6.20 -16.30 -1.36
CA LYS A 45 -7.15 -17.42 -1.28
C LYS A 45 -6.96 -18.29 -0.03
N GLU A 46 -5.72 -18.46 0.42
CA GLU A 46 -5.40 -19.29 1.57
C GLU A 46 -5.47 -18.54 2.90
N VAL A 47 -5.47 -17.20 2.87
CA VAL A 47 -5.40 -16.35 4.08
C VAL A 47 -6.65 -15.53 4.34
N LEU A 48 -7.56 -15.43 3.37
CA LEU A 48 -8.86 -14.78 3.50
C LEU A 48 -10.00 -15.78 3.41
N THR A 49 -11.06 -15.54 4.18
CA THR A 49 -12.29 -16.33 4.04
C THR A 49 -12.96 -16.03 2.70
N ARG A 50 -13.74 -16.99 2.19
CA ARG A 50 -14.54 -16.80 0.97
C ARG A 50 -15.42 -15.56 1.03
N ALA A 51 -15.99 -15.24 2.20
CA ALA A 51 -16.79 -14.04 2.41
C ALA A 51 -15.96 -12.75 2.30
N ALA A 52 -14.74 -12.73 2.86
CA ALA A 52 -13.84 -11.58 2.72
C ALA A 52 -13.39 -11.38 1.27
N MET A 53 -13.01 -12.46 0.58
CA MET A 53 -12.68 -12.45 -0.85
C MET A 53 -13.82 -11.86 -1.69
N TYR A 54 -15.05 -12.30 -1.42
CA TYR A 54 -16.24 -11.83 -2.13
C TYR A 54 -16.49 -10.32 -1.94
N LYS A 55 -16.38 -9.83 -0.70
CA LYS A 55 -16.54 -8.39 -0.40
C LYS A 55 -15.48 -7.52 -1.09
N LEU A 56 -14.23 -7.98 -1.13
CA LEU A 56 -13.13 -7.28 -1.81
C LEU A 56 -13.36 -7.26 -3.33
N THR A 57 -13.77 -8.39 -3.91
CA THR A 57 -14.04 -8.51 -5.36
C THR A 57 -15.16 -7.56 -5.80
N ARG A 58 -16.20 -7.42 -5.00
CA ARG A 58 -17.31 -6.48 -5.27
C ARG A 58 -16.97 -5.01 -5.02
N GLY A 59 -15.84 -4.73 -4.36
CA GLY A 59 -15.49 -3.39 -3.91
C GLY A 59 -16.31 -2.90 -2.71
N ASP A 60 -17.03 -3.79 -2.02
CA ASP A 60 -17.77 -3.47 -0.79
C ASP A 60 -16.80 -3.12 0.36
N THR A 61 -15.56 -3.57 0.26
CA THR A 61 -14.46 -3.25 1.18
C THR A 61 -13.12 -3.17 0.43
N HIS A 62 -12.06 -2.74 1.11
CA HIS A 62 -10.71 -2.62 0.57
C HIS A 62 -9.70 -3.37 1.45
N LEU A 63 -8.53 -3.67 0.88
CA LEU A 63 -7.44 -4.28 1.63
C LEU A 63 -7.01 -3.37 2.79
N LYS A 64 -6.95 -3.96 3.99
CA LYS A 64 -6.37 -3.29 5.17
C LYS A 64 -4.84 -3.23 5.06
N ASN A 65 -4.23 -2.32 5.82
CA ASN A 65 -2.77 -2.12 5.80
C ASN A 65 -2.01 -3.41 6.10
N GLU A 66 -2.46 -4.18 7.09
CA GLU A 66 -1.81 -5.43 7.51
C GLU A 66 -1.84 -6.48 6.40
N ARG A 67 -2.86 -6.46 5.54
CA ARG A 67 -2.97 -7.39 4.39
C ARG A 67 -2.04 -7.01 3.26
N ILE A 68 -1.82 -5.72 3.04
CA ILE A 68 -0.84 -5.23 2.06
C ILE A 68 0.57 -5.50 2.58
N LEU A 69 0.83 -5.25 3.87
CA LEU A 69 2.11 -5.55 4.50
C LEU A 69 2.46 -7.03 4.40
N TRP A 70 1.53 -7.90 4.80
CA TRP A 70 1.69 -9.35 4.64
C TRP A 70 1.97 -9.74 3.18
N LEU A 71 1.25 -9.16 2.22
CA LEU A 71 1.44 -9.46 0.80
C LEU A 71 2.87 -9.10 0.34
N ILE A 72 3.36 -7.90 0.65
CA ILE A 72 4.69 -7.45 0.21
C ILE A 72 5.85 -8.18 0.91
N GLU A 73 5.60 -8.78 2.08
CA GLU A 73 6.57 -9.63 2.78
C GLU A 73 6.66 -11.03 2.18
N ASN A 74 5.57 -11.53 1.59
CA ASN A 74 5.47 -12.91 1.10
C ASN A 74 5.53 -13.02 -0.43
N ASN A 75 5.39 -11.91 -1.15
CA ASN A 75 5.44 -11.87 -2.61
C ASN A 75 6.27 -10.67 -3.11
N GLU A 76 7.45 -10.97 -3.66
CA GLU A 76 8.38 -9.96 -4.19
C GLU A 76 7.85 -9.22 -5.43
N GLU A 77 7.00 -9.85 -6.26
CA GLU A 77 6.33 -9.14 -7.36
C GLU A 77 5.33 -8.13 -6.82
N ALA A 78 4.55 -8.52 -5.81
CA ALA A 78 3.61 -7.62 -5.14
C ALA A 78 4.32 -6.45 -4.47
N LYS A 79 5.44 -6.70 -3.80
CA LYS A 79 6.29 -5.64 -3.24
C LYS A 79 6.72 -4.63 -4.28
N LYS A 80 7.25 -5.09 -5.42
CA LYS A 80 7.66 -4.19 -6.53
C LYS A 80 6.46 -3.39 -7.05
N PHE A 81 5.32 -4.03 -7.23
CA PHE A 81 4.11 -3.38 -7.72
C PHE A 81 3.60 -2.29 -6.76
N VAL A 82 3.51 -2.60 -5.47
CA VAL A 82 3.08 -1.63 -4.44
C VAL A 82 4.03 -0.44 -4.36
N LEU A 83 5.35 -0.69 -4.40
CA LEU A 83 6.34 0.39 -4.41
C LEU A 83 6.26 1.28 -5.66
N ASP A 84 5.95 0.72 -6.83
CA ASP A 84 5.74 1.50 -8.05
C ASP A 84 4.51 2.42 -7.96
N LEU A 85 3.39 1.92 -7.42
CA LEU A 85 2.21 2.73 -7.15
C LEU A 85 2.52 3.90 -6.20
N LEU A 86 3.23 3.62 -5.11
CA LEU A 86 3.62 4.63 -4.12
C LEU A 86 4.55 5.69 -4.73
N LYS A 87 5.52 5.29 -5.56
CA LYS A 87 6.40 6.24 -6.26
C LYS A 87 5.63 7.17 -7.19
N LYS A 88 4.72 6.62 -8.00
CA LYS A 88 3.86 7.42 -8.90
C LYS A 88 2.99 8.39 -8.14
N LYS A 89 2.43 7.96 -7.00
CA LYS A 89 1.66 8.84 -6.12
C LYS A 89 2.51 9.97 -5.56
N ALA A 90 3.70 9.67 -5.04
CA ALA A 90 4.61 10.67 -4.50
C ALA A 90 5.01 11.70 -5.55
N GLN A 91 5.32 11.26 -6.78
CA GLN A 91 5.61 12.16 -7.91
C GLN A 91 4.44 13.11 -8.19
N ARG A 92 3.22 12.56 -8.29
CA ARG A 92 2.02 13.39 -8.50
C ARG A 92 1.77 14.37 -7.35
N MET A 93 2.07 14.00 -6.11
CA MET A 93 1.96 14.90 -4.97
C MET A 93 2.93 16.07 -5.08
N LEU A 94 4.19 15.80 -5.45
CA LEU A 94 5.19 16.85 -5.70
C LEU A 94 4.75 17.79 -6.82
N GLU A 95 4.30 17.26 -7.96
CA GLU A 95 3.79 18.07 -9.07
C GLU A 95 2.60 18.98 -8.69
N ILE A 96 1.78 18.57 -7.72
CA ILE A 96 0.67 19.40 -7.21
C ILE A 96 1.20 20.50 -6.29
N ILE A 97 2.16 20.17 -5.41
CA ILE A 97 2.78 21.15 -4.51
C ILE A 97 3.47 22.24 -5.31
N GLU A 98 4.30 21.86 -6.30
CA GLU A 98 5.02 22.82 -7.16
C GLU A 98 4.07 23.78 -7.89
N LYS A 99 2.87 23.30 -8.29
CA LYS A 99 1.86 24.17 -8.92
C LYS A 99 1.22 25.14 -7.95
N LEU A 100 0.96 24.69 -6.72
CA LEU A 100 0.38 25.56 -5.68
C LEU A 100 1.39 26.63 -5.25
N GLU A 101 2.68 26.28 -5.13
CA GLU A 101 3.75 27.24 -4.82
C GLU A 101 3.90 28.30 -5.92
N ALA A 102 3.83 27.91 -7.20
CA ALA A 102 3.88 28.86 -8.32
C ALA A 102 2.66 29.80 -8.39
N GLU A 103 1.46 29.31 -8.07
CA GLU A 103 0.24 30.15 -8.01
C GLU A 103 0.31 31.17 -6.86
N GLU A 104 0.97 30.84 -5.73
CA GLU A 104 1.17 31.77 -4.62
C GLU A 104 2.19 32.87 -4.96
N GLU A 105 3.29 32.55 -5.65
CA GLU A 105 4.29 33.53 -6.10
C GLU A 105 3.72 34.54 -7.12
N GLU A 106 2.87 34.09 -8.05
CA GLU A 106 2.21 34.98 -9.03
C GLU A 106 1.16 35.91 -8.39
N GLY A 107 0.57 35.53 -7.25
CA GLY A 107 -0.41 36.33 -6.51
C GLY A 107 0.18 37.39 -5.58
N GLU A 108 1.47 37.32 -5.26
CA GLU A 108 2.18 38.31 -4.44
C GLU A 108 2.86 39.41 -5.27
N GLU A 109 2.95 39.24 -6.61
CA GLU A 109 3.51 40.23 -7.55
C GLU A 109 2.44 41.16 -8.20
N GLU A 110 1.15 40.98 -7.91
CA GLU A 110 0.05 41.92 -8.24
C GLU A 110 -0.32 42.86 -7.08
#